data_AF-A0A7Z9U8I5-F1
#
_entry.id   AF-A0A7Z9U8I5-F1
#
_cell.length_a   1.000
_cell.length_b   1.000
_cell.length_c   1.000
_cell.angle_alpha   90.00
_cell.angle_beta   90.00
_cell.angle_gamma   90.00
#
_symmetry.space_group_name_H-M   'P 1'
#
loop_
_entity.id
_entity.type
_entity.pdbx_description
1 polymer ?
#
loop_
_entity_poly.entity_id
_entity_poly.type
_entity_poly.pdbx_seq_one_letter_code
_entity_poly.pdbx_strand_id
1 'polypeptide(L)'
;MGKYIGKEFSRVDGVAKVTGAAPYAAEFHVPGTAHGYLVMSRIAKGTITKIDTAAAEKSPGVVRVFTHKNTPKFAHPEKYKSFKALQSPEIVFNAQPIAVVVAETFEEARAAANLVEATYRREDPSTDFFGRVEEAEQAPDSPFSGKSVQTTGDAEQAMSSAEITFEAEYTIPAEHHNPMEPHAAVAYWKNGKLKIFDKSQDVYTVRSNLAAALGVPEDDVHVVSPYVGGAFGCSIRTNYYPFLTAMMARELKRPVKLVYTRRQMFTGHGYRPFTHQKIQLGAKKTGELISIIHEAANNTSTVEK
;
A
#
# COMPACT_ATOMS: atom_id res chain seq x y z
N MET A 1 12.55 40.00 -0.13
CA MET A 1 11.54 38.93 0.00
C MET A 1 10.38 39.25 -0.95
N GLY A 2 10.02 38.36 -1.86
CA GLY A 2 9.04 38.64 -2.93
C GLY A 2 7.62 38.86 -2.42
N LYS A 3 6.75 39.45 -3.25
CA LYS A 3 5.34 39.82 -2.94
C LYS A 3 4.53 38.72 -2.24
N TYR A 4 4.87 37.45 -2.45
CA TYR A 4 4.12 36.27 -2.01
C TYR A 4 4.87 35.33 -1.05
N ILE A 5 6.20 35.42 -0.91
CA ILE A 5 6.98 34.46 -0.11
C ILE A 5 6.98 34.90 1.36
N GLY A 6 6.61 34.00 2.27
CA GLY A 6 6.61 34.21 3.72
C GLY A 6 5.36 34.92 4.26
N LYS A 7 4.31 35.05 3.46
CA LYS A 7 3.03 35.64 3.89
C LYS A 7 1.94 34.59 4.04
N GLU A 8 1.01 34.84 4.94
CA GLU A 8 -0.21 34.06 5.09
C GLU A 8 -1.13 34.26 3.88
N PHE A 9 -1.58 33.15 3.29
CA PHE A 9 -2.57 33.15 2.22
C PHE A 9 -3.50 31.96 2.42
N SER A 10 -4.77 32.15 2.07
CA SER A 10 -5.68 31.03 1.91
C SER A 10 -5.20 30.10 0.80
N ARG A 11 -5.37 28.79 0.97
CA ARG A 11 -4.98 27.83 -0.05
C ARG A 11 -5.79 28.04 -1.33
N VAL A 12 -5.13 27.95 -2.48
CA VAL A 12 -5.77 28.04 -3.81
C VAL A 12 -6.88 26.99 -4.01
N ASP A 13 -6.74 25.85 -3.34
CA ASP A 13 -7.69 24.74 -3.36
C ASP A 13 -8.73 24.79 -2.21
N GLY A 14 -8.68 25.83 -1.38
CA GLY A 14 -9.46 25.93 -0.13
C GLY A 14 -10.96 26.02 -0.37
N VAL A 15 -11.41 26.89 -1.27
CA VAL A 15 -12.85 27.11 -1.56
C VAL A 15 -13.51 25.81 -2.01
N ALA A 16 -12.88 25.06 -2.92
CA ALA A 16 -13.43 23.79 -3.40
C ALA A 16 -13.60 22.77 -2.27
N LYS A 17 -12.67 22.72 -1.31
CA LYS A 17 -12.73 21.79 -0.17
C LYS A 17 -13.83 22.16 0.83
N VAL A 18 -13.97 23.44 1.17
CA VAL A 18 -14.95 23.88 2.18
C VAL A 18 -16.38 23.96 1.66
N THR A 19 -16.56 23.94 0.33
CA THR A 19 -17.88 23.94 -0.32
C THR A 19 -18.32 22.54 -0.78
N GLY A 20 -17.47 21.52 -0.65
CA GLY A 20 -17.73 20.18 -1.17
C GLY A 20 -17.60 20.06 -2.70
N ALA A 21 -17.02 21.05 -3.38
CA ALA A 21 -16.81 21.05 -4.82
C ALA A 21 -15.51 20.35 -5.28
N ALA A 22 -14.68 19.89 -4.35
CA ALA A 22 -13.43 19.17 -4.64
C ALA A 22 -13.70 17.67 -4.82
N PRO A 23 -13.61 17.09 -6.04
CA PRO A 23 -13.82 15.67 -6.25
C PRO A 23 -12.60 14.84 -5.79
N TYR A 24 -12.81 14.00 -4.78
CA TYR A 24 -11.87 12.97 -4.37
C TYR A 24 -12.00 11.72 -5.24
N ALA A 25 -11.06 10.77 -5.14
CA ALA A 25 -10.94 9.67 -6.12
C ALA A 25 -12.23 8.84 -6.26
N ALA A 26 -12.94 8.60 -5.14
CA ALA A 26 -14.20 7.85 -5.13
C ALA A 26 -15.41 8.64 -5.68
N GLU A 27 -15.31 9.96 -5.82
CA GLU A 27 -16.43 10.84 -6.16
C GLU A 27 -16.53 11.12 -7.67
N PHE A 28 -15.53 10.71 -8.45
CA PHE A 28 -15.59 10.78 -9.90
C PHE A 28 -16.71 9.88 -10.44
N HIS A 29 -17.75 10.52 -10.96
CA HIS A 29 -18.89 9.84 -11.55
C HIS A 29 -18.60 9.46 -13.00
N VAL A 30 -18.63 8.16 -13.30
CA VAL A 30 -18.58 7.62 -14.67
C VAL A 30 -19.87 6.82 -14.89
N PRO A 31 -20.68 7.10 -15.93
CA PRO A 31 -21.93 6.39 -16.16
C PRO A 31 -21.73 4.87 -16.31
N GLY A 32 -22.61 4.07 -15.72
CA GLY A 32 -22.57 2.60 -15.78
C GLY A 32 -21.50 1.95 -14.88
N THR A 33 -20.95 2.69 -13.91
CA THR A 33 -19.94 2.17 -12.97
C THR A 33 -20.48 1.00 -12.16
N ALA A 34 -19.78 -0.15 -12.21
CA ALA A 34 -19.96 -1.25 -11.27
C ALA A 34 -19.10 -1.05 -10.02
N HIS A 35 -19.47 -1.69 -8.92
CA HIS A 35 -18.82 -1.55 -7.63
C HIS A 35 -18.10 -2.85 -7.25
N GLY A 36 -16.80 -2.75 -7.00
CA GLY A 36 -15.97 -3.83 -6.48
C GLY A 36 -15.93 -3.83 -4.95
N TYR A 37 -15.91 -5.01 -4.35
CA TYR A 37 -15.68 -5.21 -2.92
C TYR A 37 -14.66 -6.34 -2.69
N LEU A 38 -13.62 -6.08 -1.90
CA LEU A 38 -12.58 -7.07 -1.59
C LEU A 38 -13.06 -8.13 -0.60
N VAL A 39 -12.78 -9.39 -0.90
CA VAL A 39 -12.85 -10.51 0.05
C VAL A 39 -11.43 -10.75 0.57
N MET A 40 -11.26 -10.69 1.89
CA MET A 40 -9.95 -10.77 2.55
C MET A 40 -9.71 -12.17 3.14
N SER A 41 -8.46 -12.63 3.16
CA SER A 41 -8.06 -13.90 3.76
C SER A 41 -8.41 -13.95 5.25
N ARG A 42 -8.70 -15.15 5.76
CA ARG A 42 -8.92 -15.41 7.19
C ARG A 42 -7.70 -16.02 7.89
N ILE A 43 -6.55 -16.02 7.21
CA ILE A 43 -5.28 -16.56 7.68
C ILE A 43 -4.15 -15.57 7.33
N ALA A 44 -3.06 -15.60 8.09
CA ALA A 44 -1.91 -14.72 7.88
C ALA A 44 -0.90 -15.28 6.88
N LYS A 45 -0.77 -16.61 6.82
CA LYS A 45 0.15 -17.31 5.92
C LYS A 45 -0.37 -18.70 5.56
N GLY A 46 -0.12 -19.12 4.33
CA GLY A 46 -0.46 -20.45 3.82
C GLY A 46 -1.03 -20.37 2.41
N THR A 47 -1.84 -21.35 2.03
CA THR A 47 -2.34 -21.46 0.64
C THR A 47 -3.85 -21.70 0.63
N ILE A 48 -4.57 -21.09 -0.31
CA ILE A 48 -5.97 -21.39 -0.61
C ILE A 48 -6.05 -22.78 -1.25
N THR A 49 -6.72 -23.73 -0.60
CA THR A 49 -6.93 -25.09 -1.13
C THR A 49 -8.22 -25.20 -1.94
N LYS A 50 -9.26 -24.47 -1.55
CA LYS A 50 -10.52 -24.32 -2.30
C LYS A 50 -11.04 -22.91 -2.12
N ILE A 51 -11.66 -22.37 -3.16
CA ILE A 51 -12.45 -21.14 -3.13
C ILE A 51 -13.74 -21.40 -3.89
N ASP A 52 -14.87 -21.20 -3.21
CA ASP A 52 -16.22 -21.34 -3.73
C ASP A 52 -16.88 -19.96 -3.84
N THR A 53 -17.31 -19.64 -5.05
CA THR A 53 -17.93 -18.36 -5.42
C THR A 53 -19.36 -18.53 -5.86
N ALA A 54 -19.90 -19.75 -5.90
CA ALA A 54 -21.16 -20.03 -6.59
C ALA A 54 -22.36 -19.29 -5.98
N ALA A 55 -22.42 -19.15 -4.66
CA ALA A 55 -23.47 -18.38 -3.98
C ALA A 55 -23.35 -16.88 -4.25
N ALA A 56 -22.12 -16.36 -4.24
CA ALA A 56 -21.85 -14.96 -4.57
C ALA A 56 -22.22 -14.65 -6.03
N GLU A 57 -21.82 -15.50 -6.99
CA GLU A 57 -22.11 -15.32 -8.41
C GLU A 57 -23.60 -15.36 -8.76
N LYS A 58 -24.42 -16.07 -7.97
CA LYS A 58 -25.88 -16.12 -8.11
C LYS A 58 -26.62 -14.99 -7.40
N SER A 59 -25.91 -14.13 -6.67
CA SER A 59 -26.55 -13.06 -5.90
C SER A 59 -27.06 -11.95 -6.80
N PRO A 60 -28.18 -11.28 -6.44
CA PRO A 60 -28.71 -10.16 -7.21
C PRO A 60 -27.66 -9.07 -7.47
N GLY A 61 -27.66 -8.55 -8.71
CA GLY A 61 -26.77 -7.47 -9.14
C GLY A 61 -25.30 -7.86 -9.30
N VAL A 62 -24.88 -9.09 -8.97
CA VAL A 62 -23.49 -9.51 -9.17
C VAL A 62 -23.18 -9.66 -10.65
N VAL A 63 -22.15 -8.94 -11.09
CA VAL A 63 -21.65 -8.94 -12.46
C VAL A 63 -20.63 -10.06 -12.63
N ARG A 64 -19.67 -10.16 -11.71
CA ARG A 64 -18.62 -11.19 -11.72
C ARG A 64 -17.87 -11.28 -10.39
N VAL A 65 -17.40 -12.48 -10.05
CA VAL A 65 -16.44 -12.69 -8.96
C VAL A 65 -15.06 -13.01 -9.53
N PHE A 66 -14.06 -12.24 -9.12
CA PHE A 66 -12.67 -12.41 -9.52
C PHE A 66 -11.88 -13.10 -8.40
N THR A 67 -11.11 -14.12 -8.75
CA THR A 67 -10.20 -14.86 -7.86
C THR A 67 -8.87 -15.09 -8.57
N HIS A 68 -7.90 -15.73 -7.90
CA HIS A 68 -6.64 -16.11 -8.53
C HIS A 68 -6.78 -17.02 -9.76
N LYS A 69 -7.95 -17.68 -9.93
CA LYS A 69 -8.25 -18.60 -11.02
C LYS A 69 -8.62 -17.91 -12.34
N ASN A 70 -9.24 -16.74 -12.27
CA ASN A 70 -9.83 -16.07 -13.45
C ASN A 70 -9.41 -14.61 -13.61
N THR A 71 -8.62 -14.06 -12.68
CA THR A 71 -8.07 -12.70 -12.81
C THR A 71 -7.02 -12.67 -13.93
N PRO A 72 -7.08 -11.69 -14.85
CA PRO A 72 -6.05 -11.51 -15.87
C PRO A 72 -4.64 -11.47 -15.27
N LYS A 73 -3.68 -12.06 -15.98
CA LYS A 73 -2.28 -12.07 -15.54
C LYS A 73 -1.61 -10.74 -15.86
N PHE A 74 -0.67 -10.34 -15.01
CA PHE A 74 0.20 -9.21 -15.29
C PHE A 74 1.12 -9.51 -16.47
N ALA A 75 1.30 -8.56 -17.39
CA ALA A 75 2.16 -8.72 -18.55
C ALA A 75 3.65 -8.67 -18.17
N HIS A 76 4.02 -7.75 -17.28
CA HIS A 76 5.40 -7.55 -16.82
C HIS A 76 5.48 -7.41 -15.28
N PRO A 77 5.16 -8.47 -14.51
CA PRO A 77 5.13 -8.43 -13.05
C PRO A 77 6.49 -8.12 -12.40
N GLU A 78 7.59 -8.33 -13.12
CA GLU A 78 8.97 -8.07 -12.70
C GLU A 78 9.35 -6.59 -12.67
N LYS A 79 8.62 -5.73 -13.39
CA LYS A 79 8.97 -4.30 -13.53
C LYS A 79 8.65 -3.46 -12.30
N TYR A 80 7.90 -4.00 -11.33
CA TYR A 80 7.52 -3.28 -10.12
C TYR A 80 7.41 -4.24 -8.93
N LYS A 81 7.74 -3.73 -7.74
CA LYS A 81 7.83 -4.55 -6.52
C LYS A 81 6.50 -4.74 -5.77
N SER A 82 5.47 -3.95 -6.08
CA SER A 82 4.18 -4.01 -5.37
C SER A 82 3.56 -5.41 -5.32
N PHE A 83 2.80 -5.69 -4.26
CA PHE A 83 2.06 -6.94 -4.12
C PHE A 83 1.10 -7.18 -5.28
N LYS A 84 1.08 -8.41 -5.79
CA LYS A 84 0.32 -8.83 -6.98
C LYS A 84 -0.95 -9.58 -6.56
N ALA A 85 -1.99 -8.83 -6.19
CA ALA A 85 -3.25 -9.40 -5.74
C ALA A 85 -3.89 -10.32 -6.80
N LEU A 86 -4.48 -11.43 -6.35
CA LEU A 86 -5.19 -12.42 -7.17
C LEU A 86 -4.35 -13.05 -8.30
N GLN A 87 -3.04 -13.16 -8.13
CA GLN A 87 -2.18 -13.83 -9.13
C GLN A 87 -1.84 -15.28 -8.75
N SER A 88 -1.94 -15.65 -7.48
CA SER A 88 -1.66 -17.00 -6.95
C SER A 88 -2.63 -17.34 -5.79
N PRO A 89 -2.72 -18.63 -5.38
CA PRO A 89 -3.45 -19.03 -4.19
C PRO A 89 -2.69 -18.79 -2.88
N GLU A 90 -1.43 -18.35 -2.94
CA GLU A 90 -0.59 -18.14 -1.76
C GLU A 90 -1.01 -16.91 -0.98
N ILE A 91 -0.97 -17.03 0.35
CA ILE A 91 -1.26 -15.98 1.31
C ILE A 91 0.00 -15.72 2.11
N VAL A 92 0.47 -14.48 2.06
CA VAL A 92 1.74 -14.07 2.68
C VAL A 92 1.58 -12.97 3.72
N PHE A 93 0.36 -12.45 3.91
CA PHE A 93 0.02 -11.55 5.00
C PHE A 93 -1.45 -11.67 5.43
N ASN A 94 -1.73 -11.20 6.64
CA ASN A 94 -3.09 -11.19 7.21
C ASN A 94 -4.03 -10.28 6.41
N ALA A 95 -5.26 -10.77 6.19
CA ALA A 95 -6.27 -10.09 5.41
C ALA A 95 -5.78 -9.68 4.01
N GLN A 96 -5.00 -10.54 3.35
CA GLN A 96 -4.67 -10.40 1.94
C GLN A 96 -5.94 -10.54 1.08
N PRO A 97 -6.13 -9.74 0.02
CA PRO A 97 -7.27 -9.94 -0.89
C PRO A 97 -7.17 -11.32 -1.59
N ILE A 98 -8.23 -12.12 -1.47
CA ILE A 98 -8.36 -13.46 -2.09
C ILE A 98 -9.41 -13.50 -3.20
N ALA A 99 -10.33 -12.53 -3.22
CA ALA A 99 -11.28 -12.32 -4.30
C ALA A 99 -11.74 -10.86 -4.37
N VAL A 100 -12.34 -10.47 -5.49
CA VAL A 100 -13.14 -9.24 -5.61
C VAL A 100 -14.49 -9.58 -6.20
N VAL A 101 -15.56 -9.20 -5.52
CA VAL A 101 -16.91 -9.28 -6.07
C VAL A 101 -17.24 -7.94 -6.71
N VAL A 102 -17.67 -7.97 -7.98
CA VAL A 102 -18.12 -6.78 -8.71
C VAL A 102 -19.63 -6.89 -8.94
N ALA A 103 -20.38 -5.87 -8.55
CA ALA A 103 -21.85 -5.82 -8.66
C ALA A 103 -22.35 -4.44 -9.15
N GLU A 104 -23.65 -4.32 -9.41
CA GLU A 104 -24.28 -3.05 -9.84
C GLU A 104 -24.22 -1.98 -8.75
N THR A 105 -24.35 -2.37 -7.47
CA THR A 105 -24.23 -1.46 -6.33
C THR A 105 -23.16 -1.90 -5.33
N PHE A 106 -22.73 -0.97 -4.48
CA PHE A 106 -21.79 -1.28 -3.40
C PHE A 106 -22.39 -2.28 -2.39
N GLU A 107 -23.67 -2.13 -2.07
CA GLU A 107 -24.42 -2.96 -1.15
C GLU A 107 -24.49 -4.41 -1.63
N GLU A 108 -24.81 -4.62 -2.92
CA GLU A 108 -24.83 -5.95 -3.54
C GLU A 108 -23.43 -6.58 -3.56
N ALA A 109 -22.40 -5.82 -3.96
CA ALA A 109 -21.02 -6.31 -3.99
C ALA A 109 -20.57 -6.74 -2.59
N ARG A 110 -20.88 -5.94 -1.56
CA ARG A 110 -20.57 -6.24 -0.17
C ARG A 110 -21.35 -7.43 0.36
N ALA A 111 -22.64 -7.53 0.06
CA ALA A 111 -23.48 -8.65 0.50
C ALA A 111 -22.97 -9.97 -0.09
N ALA A 112 -22.76 -10.00 -1.41
CA ALA A 112 -22.26 -11.18 -2.12
C ALA A 112 -20.82 -11.54 -1.73
N ALA A 113 -19.96 -10.56 -1.41
CA ALA A 113 -18.61 -10.83 -0.89
C ALA A 113 -18.61 -11.66 0.40
N ASN A 114 -19.66 -11.57 1.23
CA ASN A 114 -19.78 -12.40 2.45
C ASN A 114 -20.18 -13.85 2.16
N LEU A 115 -20.62 -14.16 0.93
CA LEU A 115 -20.99 -15.51 0.50
C LEU A 115 -19.81 -16.26 -0.16
N VAL A 116 -18.65 -15.61 -0.33
CA VAL A 116 -17.45 -16.27 -0.83
C VAL A 116 -16.83 -17.10 0.30
N GLU A 117 -16.69 -18.40 0.06
CA GLU A 117 -16.10 -19.34 1.00
C GLU A 117 -14.73 -19.82 0.51
N ALA A 118 -13.75 -19.86 1.41
CA ALA A 118 -12.42 -20.36 1.10
C ALA A 118 -11.90 -21.26 2.22
N THR A 119 -11.27 -22.38 1.84
CA THR A 119 -10.53 -23.25 2.73
C THR A 119 -9.04 -23.09 2.51
N TYR A 120 -8.26 -23.29 3.57
CA TYR A 120 -6.84 -22.99 3.58
C TYR A 120 -6.03 -24.14 4.14
N ARG A 121 -4.83 -24.33 3.61
CA ARG A 121 -3.72 -24.98 4.33
C ARG A 121 -2.98 -23.86 5.05
N ARG A 122 -3.01 -23.85 6.38
CA ARG A 122 -2.36 -22.82 7.20
C ARG A 122 -0.87 -23.12 7.36
N GLU A 123 -0.10 -22.06 7.43
CA GLU A 123 1.32 -22.09 7.80
C GLU A 123 1.57 -21.09 8.92
N ASP A 124 2.63 -21.31 9.70
CA ASP A 124 3.00 -20.43 10.78
C ASP A 124 3.57 -19.11 10.22
N PRO A 125 2.95 -17.96 10.55
CA PRO A 125 3.46 -16.67 10.14
C PRO A 125 4.66 -16.28 11.01
N SER A 126 5.63 -15.55 10.43
CA SER A 126 6.67 -14.91 11.22
C SER A 126 6.17 -13.56 11.72
N THR A 127 5.84 -13.50 13.01
CA THR A 127 5.33 -12.26 13.65
C THR A 127 5.98 -11.95 15.01
N ASP A 128 6.76 -12.88 15.57
CA ASP A 128 7.58 -12.61 16.76
C ASP A 128 8.83 -11.83 16.33
N PHE A 129 8.81 -10.52 16.61
CA PHE A 129 9.92 -9.64 16.28
C PHE A 129 11.15 -9.93 17.14
N PHE A 130 10.99 -9.96 18.46
CA PHE A 130 12.12 -10.11 19.39
C PHE A 130 12.72 -11.50 19.34
N GLY A 131 11.90 -12.54 19.16
CA GLY A 131 12.41 -13.90 18.97
C GLY A 131 13.21 -14.10 17.68
N ARG A 132 13.22 -13.13 16.76
CA ARG A 132 13.90 -13.22 15.45
C ARG A 132 14.83 -12.05 15.14
N VAL A 133 15.04 -11.11 16.05
CA VAL A 133 15.84 -9.91 15.78
C VAL A 133 17.31 -10.26 15.46
N GLU A 134 17.83 -11.32 16.08
CA GLU A 134 19.17 -11.85 15.80
C GLU A 134 19.29 -12.52 14.41
N GLU A 135 18.16 -12.83 13.78
CA GLU A 135 18.09 -13.32 12.38
C GLU A 135 17.90 -12.17 11.38
N ALA A 136 17.97 -10.91 11.83
CA ALA A 136 17.79 -9.76 10.96
C ALA A 136 18.86 -9.73 9.86
N GLU A 137 18.39 -9.59 8.62
CA GLU A 137 19.25 -9.37 7.47
C GLU A 137 19.63 -7.88 7.41
N GLN A 138 20.85 -7.59 6.97
CA GLN A 138 21.25 -6.22 6.67
C GLN A 138 20.33 -5.64 5.58
N ALA A 139 19.78 -4.46 5.84
CA ALA A 139 18.95 -3.78 4.86
C ALA A 139 19.74 -3.52 3.56
N PRO A 140 19.11 -3.63 2.38
CA PRO A 140 19.79 -3.32 1.14
C PRO A 140 20.12 -1.82 1.08
N ASP A 141 21.22 -1.49 0.40
CA ASP A 141 21.53 -0.10 0.06
C ASP A 141 20.40 0.49 -0.78
N SER A 142 20.12 1.77 -0.55
CA SER A 142 19.00 2.48 -1.15
C SER A 142 19.51 3.67 -1.94
N PRO A 143 19.03 3.88 -3.18
CA PRO A 143 19.35 5.09 -3.93
C PRO A 143 18.79 6.37 -3.27
N PHE A 144 17.83 6.24 -2.34
CA PHE A 144 17.25 7.38 -1.63
C PHE A 144 17.84 7.60 -0.24
N SER A 145 18.19 6.54 0.49
CA SER A 145 18.69 6.63 1.88
C SER A 145 20.17 6.26 2.04
N GLY A 146 20.85 5.92 0.96
CA GLY A 146 22.28 5.60 0.95
C GLY A 146 22.57 4.19 1.45
N LYS A 147 23.79 4.00 1.97
CA LYS A 147 24.22 2.72 2.55
C LYS A 147 23.44 2.39 3.82
N SER A 148 23.11 1.12 4.01
CA SER A 148 22.43 0.66 5.22
C SER A 148 23.32 0.72 6.47
N VAL A 149 24.63 0.55 6.30
CA VAL A 149 25.62 0.79 7.35
C VAL A 149 26.44 2.01 6.97
N GLN A 150 26.49 2.99 7.88
CA GLN A 150 27.23 4.23 7.70
C GLN A 150 28.24 4.40 8.82
N THR A 151 29.48 4.69 8.46
CA THR A 151 30.58 4.90 9.41
C THR A 151 31.23 6.23 9.09
N THR A 152 31.46 7.06 10.11
CA THR A 152 32.21 8.31 10.01
C THR A 152 33.19 8.36 11.18
N GLY A 153 34.49 8.45 10.90
CA GLY A 153 35.54 8.34 11.91
C GLY A 153 35.62 6.92 12.53
N ASP A 154 36.22 6.84 13.72
CA ASP A 154 36.30 5.62 14.52
C ASP A 154 35.44 5.78 15.79
N ALA A 155 34.17 5.37 15.68
CA ALA A 155 33.20 5.52 16.76
C ALA A 155 33.53 4.64 17.97
N GLU A 156 34.07 3.45 17.76
CA GLU A 156 34.48 2.51 18.81
C GLU A 156 35.64 3.09 19.63
N GLN A 157 36.67 3.58 18.94
CA GLN A 157 37.80 4.24 19.60
C GLN A 157 37.32 5.47 20.38
N ALA A 158 36.49 6.32 19.78
CA ALA A 158 35.95 7.50 20.45
C ALA A 158 35.09 7.14 21.67
N MET A 159 34.29 6.08 21.60
CA MET A 159 33.48 5.57 22.71
C MET A 159 34.37 5.12 23.87
N SER A 160 35.46 4.40 23.58
CA SER A 160 36.41 3.93 24.61
C SER A 160 37.11 5.08 25.35
N SER A 161 37.23 6.25 24.70
CA SER A 161 37.82 7.46 25.27
C SER A 161 36.82 8.37 26.00
N ALA A 162 35.53 8.03 25.98
CA ALA A 162 34.49 8.86 26.57
C ALA A 162 34.56 8.88 28.10
N GLU A 163 34.35 10.06 28.69
CA GLU A 163 34.29 10.22 30.14
C GLU A 163 32.90 9.93 30.70
N ILE A 164 31.87 10.08 29.85
CA ILE A 164 30.47 9.78 30.14
C ILE A 164 29.95 8.92 29.01
N THR A 165 29.42 7.74 29.36
CA THR A 165 28.75 6.85 28.42
C THR A 165 27.29 6.70 28.78
N PHE A 166 26.46 6.51 27.76
CA PHE A 166 25.04 6.23 27.90
C PHE A 166 24.67 5.14 26.90
N GLU A 167 23.95 4.13 27.37
CA GLU A 167 23.40 3.07 26.53
C GLU A 167 21.91 2.93 26.84
N ALA A 168 21.11 2.86 25.78
CA ALA A 168 19.68 2.61 25.91
C ALA A 168 19.11 1.90 24.68
N GLU A 169 18.06 1.14 24.94
CA GLU A 169 17.22 0.56 23.90
C GLU A 169 15.90 1.31 23.79
N TYR A 170 15.47 1.56 22.56
CA TYR A 170 14.21 2.21 22.24
C TYR A 170 13.40 1.35 21.29
N THR A 171 12.09 1.43 21.43
CA THR A 171 11.17 0.85 20.45
C THR A 171 10.24 1.91 19.91
N ILE A 172 9.91 1.80 18.63
CA ILE A 172 8.87 2.61 17.98
C ILE A 172 7.77 1.63 17.55
N PRO A 173 6.51 1.84 17.97
CA PRO A 173 5.42 0.96 17.59
C PRO A 173 5.12 1.06 16.09
N ALA A 174 4.43 0.04 15.57
CA ALA A 174 3.86 0.12 14.23
C ALA A 174 2.77 1.21 14.17
N GLU A 175 2.82 2.08 13.16
CA GLU A 175 1.84 3.16 12.99
C GLU A 175 1.22 3.15 11.59
N HIS A 176 -0.11 3.30 11.56
CA HIS A 176 -0.87 3.45 10.32
C HIS A 176 -1.14 4.90 10.03
N HIS A 177 -0.98 5.26 8.75
CA HIS A 177 -1.15 6.61 8.21
C HIS A 177 -2.53 7.24 8.48
N ASN A 178 -3.58 6.40 8.58
CA ASN A 178 -4.96 6.80 8.89
C ASN A 178 -5.46 8.10 8.19
N PRO A 179 -5.28 8.26 6.87
CA PRO A 179 -5.87 9.39 6.16
C PRO A 179 -7.40 9.33 6.24
N MET A 180 -8.06 10.48 6.28
CA MET A 180 -9.52 10.55 6.37
C MET A 180 -10.20 9.97 5.14
N GLU A 181 -9.65 10.21 3.95
CA GLU A 181 -10.07 9.52 2.72
C GLU A 181 -9.48 8.10 2.69
N PRO A 182 -10.26 7.03 2.56
CA PRO A 182 -9.75 5.70 2.24
C PRO A 182 -9.14 5.62 0.84
N HIS A 183 -8.34 4.61 0.54
CA HIS A 183 -7.93 4.36 -0.84
C HIS A 183 -9.12 4.05 -1.73
N ALA A 184 -9.12 4.62 -2.93
CA ALA A 184 -10.18 4.43 -3.91
C ALA A 184 -9.64 4.59 -5.33
N ALA A 185 -10.21 3.81 -6.25
CA ALA A 185 -10.04 4.01 -7.68
C ALA A 185 -11.36 3.88 -8.44
N VAL A 186 -11.49 4.63 -9.52
CA VAL A 186 -12.51 4.46 -10.56
C VAL A 186 -11.80 4.36 -11.90
N ALA A 187 -11.94 3.23 -12.60
CA ALA A 187 -11.26 2.99 -13.87
C ALA A 187 -12.24 2.67 -14.98
N TYR A 188 -11.93 3.10 -16.20
CA TYR A 188 -12.64 2.69 -17.40
C TYR A 188 -11.71 2.66 -18.61
N TRP A 189 -12.11 1.89 -19.63
CA TRP A 189 -11.39 1.78 -20.89
C TRP A 189 -12.20 2.36 -22.04
N LYS A 190 -11.53 3.08 -22.94
CA LYS A 190 -12.12 3.60 -24.17
C LYS A 190 -11.10 3.48 -25.30
N ASN A 191 -11.47 2.80 -26.39
CA ASN A 191 -10.62 2.61 -27.57
C ASN A 191 -9.23 2.04 -27.21
N GLY A 192 -9.18 1.05 -26.32
CA GLY A 192 -7.93 0.44 -25.85
C GLY A 192 -7.14 1.27 -24.82
N LYS A 193 -7.59 2.47 -24.47
CA LYS A 193 -6.92 3.36 -23.52
C LYS A 193 -7.56 3.35 -22.15
N LEU A 194 -6.74 3.34 -21.10
CA LEU A 194 -7.16 3.39 -19.70
C LEU A 194 -7.23 4.83 -19.21
N LYS A 195 -8.37 5.20 -18.60
CA LYS A 195 -8.42 6.33 -17.67
C LYS A 195 -8.77 5.82 -16.27
N ILE A 196 -8.01 6.27 -15.28
CA ILE A 196 -8.22 5.92 -13.89
C ILE A 196 -8.15 7.16 -12.99
N PHE A 197 -9.17 7.34 -12.17
CA PHE A 197 -9.17 8.29 -11.05
C PHE A 197 -8.67 7.54 -9.84
N ASP A 198 -7.54 7.94 -9.29
CA ASP A 198 -6.86 7.21 -8.21
C ASP A 198 -6.43 8.18 -7.11
N LYS A 199 -6.43 7.70 -5.87
CA LYS A 199 -5.86 8.42 -4.73
C LYS A 199 -4.34 8.18 -4.64
N SER A 200 -3.55 9.05 -5.28
CA SER A 200 -2.09 8.90 -5.40
C SER A 200 -1.31 10.16 -5.02
N GLN A 201 -0.12 9.98 -4.43
CA GLN A 201 0.88 11.03 -4.26
C GLN A 201 1.89 11.07 -5.44
N ASP A 202 1.90 10.03 -6.28
CA ASP A 202 2.77 9.91 -7.44
C ASP A 202 2.01 9.26 -8.62
N VAL A 203 1.36 10.11 -9.41
CA VAL A 203 0.58 9.67 -10.57
C VAL A 203 1.44 9.09 -11.69
N TYR A 204 2.72 9.48 -11.80
CA TYR A 204 3.62 9.00 -12.85
C TYR A 204 4.06 7.57 -12.58
N THR A 205 4.44 7.26 -11.34
CA THR A 205 4.76 5.88 -10.93
C THR A 205 3.53 4.97 -11.05
N VAL A 206 2.33 5.45 -10.69
CA VAL A 206 1.10 4.68 -10.91
C VAL A 206 0.87 4.42 -12.40
N ARG A 207 1.08 5.41 -13.27
CA ARG A 207 0.91 5.29 -14.72
C ARG A 207 1.86 4.25 -15.32
N SER A 208 3.16 4.36 -15.04
CA SER A 208 4.17 3.44 -15.57
C SER A 208 3.95 2.01 -15.08
N ASN A 209 3.63 1.83 -13.80
CA ASN A 209 3.32 0.52 -13.25
C ASN A 209 2.06 -0.10 -13.86
N LEU A 210 0.98 0.67 -14.03
CA LEU A 210 -0.25 0.19 -14.68
C LEU A 210 0.02 -0.20 -16.15
N ALA A 211 0.76 0.62 -16.89
CA ALA A 211 1.12 0.32 -18.28
C ALA A 211 1.89 -1.01 -18.38
N ALA A 212 2.92 -1.19 -17.56
CA ALA A 212 3.69 -2.43 -17.48
C ALA A 212 2.84 -3.64 -17.06
N ALA A 213 2.01 -3.48 -16.04
CA ALA A 213 1.11 -4.51 -15.52
C ALA A 213 0.08 -4.97 -16.57
N LEU A 214 -0.46 -4.04 -17.35
CA LEU A 214 -1.55 -4.28 -18.29
C LEU A 214 -1.07 -4.62 -19.69
N GLY A 215 0.23 -4.47 -19.97
CA GLY A 215 0.85 -4.73 -21.27
C GLY A 215 0.44 -3.71 -22.33
N VAL A 216 0.33 -2.43 -21.96
CA VAL A 216 -0.09 -1.34 -22.86
C VAL A 216 0.97 -0.22 -22.89
N PRO A 217 1.01 0.59 -23.96
CA PRO A 217 1.85 1.79 -23.98
C PRO A 217 1.53 2.74 -22.82
N GLU A 218 2.55 3.41 -22.28
CA GLU A 218 2.35 4.34 -21.16
C GLU A 218 1.46 5.54 -21.54
N ASP A 219 1.53 5.99 -22.79
CA ASP A 219 0.68 7.05 -23.35
C ASP A 219 -0.81 6.66 -23.46
N ASP A 220 -1.12 5.36 -23.36
CA ASP A 220 -2.49 4.86 -23.33
C ASP A 220 -3.03 4.72 -21.89
N VAL A 221 -2.28 5.18 -20.89
CA VAL A 221 -2.70 5.21 -19.48
C VAL A 221 -2.75 6.65 -18.97
N HIS A 222 -3.93 7.09 -18.52
CA HIS A 222 -4.14 8.40 -17.91
C HIS A 222 -4.60 8.25 -16.45
N VAL A 223 -3.72 8.61 -15.51
CA VAL A 223 -3.99 8.63 -14.07
C VAL A 223 -4.37 10.05 -13.63
N VAL A 224 -5.49 10.20 -12.92
CA VAL A 224 -6.03 11.49 -12.48
C VAL A 224 -6.18 11.51 -10.96
N SER A 225 -5.53 12.49 -10.29
CA SER A 225 -5.57 12.65 -8.82
C SER A 225 -5.51 14.14 -8.39
N PRO A 226 -6.58 14.94 -8.63
CA PRO A 226 -6.54 16.38 -8.37
C PRO A 226 -6.66 16.73 -6.88
N TYR A 227 -7.32 15.87 -6.08
CA TYR A 227 -7.48 16.05 -4.63
C TYR A 227 -7.15 14.75 -3.91
N VAL A 228 -6.45 14.86 -2.78
CA VAL A 228 -6.06 13.74 -1.91
C VAL A 228 -6.41 14.12 -0.47
N GLY A 229 -7.33 13.37 0.14
CA GLY A 229 -7.85 13.59 1.50
C GLY A 229 -6.92 13.00 2.57
N GLY A 230 -5.66 13.42 2.53
CA GLY A 230 -4.56 12.90 3.34
C GLY A 230 -3.98 11.59 2.80
N ALA A 231 -2.71 11.33 3.07
CA ALA A 231 -2.04 10.10 2.65
C ALA A 231 -0.87 9.74 3.56
N PHE A 232 0.00 10.73 3.85
CA PHE A 232 1.13 10.59 4.78
C PHE A 232 2.16 9.52 4.40
N GLY A 233 2.22 9.12 3.12
CA GLY A 233 3.12 8.08 2.61
C GLY A 233 2.39 6.83 2.08
N CYS A 234 1.15 6.57 2.49
CA CYS A 234 0.42 5.36 2.06
C CYS A 234 0.01 5.36 0.59
N SER A 235 0.04 6.52 -0.07
CA SER A 235 -0.32 6.70 -1.49
C SER A 235 0.89 7.04 -2.37
N ILE A 236 2.13 6.89 -1.89
CA ILE A 236 3.33 7.16 -2.71
C ILE A 236 3.69 6.01 -3.64
N ARG A 237 3.52 4.76 -3.17
CA ARG A 237 3.73 3.56 -3.98
C ARG A 237 2.41 3.10 -4.60
N THR A 238 2.46 2.56 -5.81
CA THR A 238 1.28 1.96 -6.45
C THR A 238 0.81 0.74 -5.66
N ASN A 239 -0.36 0.84 -5.05
CA ASN A 239 -0.99 -0.25 -4.30
C ASN A 239 -1.61 -1.29 -5.26
N TYR A 240 -2.13 -2.41 -4.76
CA TYR A 240 -2.76 -3.44 -5.58
C TYR A 240 -4.15 -3.04 -6.13
N TYR A 241 -4.91 -2.15 -5.46
CA TYR A 241 -6.29 -1.84 -5.86
C TYR A 241 -6.44 -1.11 -7.21
N PRO A 242 -5.56 -0.19 -7.66
CA PRO A 242 -5.67 0.42 -8.98
C PRO A 242 -5.52 -0.62 -10.09
N PHE A 243 -4.62 -1.60 -9.92
CA PHE A 243 -4.46 -2.70 -10.85
C PHE A 243 -5.72 -3.55 -10.96
N LEU A 244 -6.28 -3.97 -9.81
CA LEU A 244 -7.54 -4.74 -9.77
C LEU A 244 -8.67 -3.97 -10.46
N THR A 245 -8.82 -2.69 -10.13
CA THR A 245 -9.88 -1.83 -10.70
C THR A 245 -9.73 -1.71 -12.22
N ALA A 246 -8.52 -1.45 -12.71
CA ALA A 246 -8.25 -1.34 -14.14
C ALA A 246 -8.45 -2.67 -14.89
N MET A 247 -7.98 -3.80 -14.33
CA MET A 247 -8.17 -5.12 -14.93
C MET A 247 -9.64 -5.50 -15.02
N MET A 248 -10.41 -5.29 -13.95
CA MET A 248 -11.84 -5.62 -13.91
C MET A 248 -12.62 -4.72 -14.86
N ALA A 249 -12.30 -3.43 -14.93
CA ALA A 249 -12.91 -2.53 -15.90
C ALA A 249 -12.63 -2.95 -17.35
N ARG A 250 -11.42 -3.46 -17.63
CA ARG A 250 -11.06 -3.98 -18.95
C ARG A 250 -11.86 -5.23 -19.30
N GLU A 251 -11.84 -6.20 -18.39
CA GLU A 251 -12.46 -7.51 -18.57
C GLU A 251 -13.98 -7.39 -18.74
N LEU A 252 -14.62 -6.55 -17.91
CA LEU A 252 -16.06 -6.34 -17.94
C LEU A 252 -16.51 -5.34 -19.02
N LYS A 253 -15.56 -4.68 -19.69
CA LYS A 253 -15.81 -3.61 -20.69
C LYS A 253 -16.76 -2.53 -20.17
N ARG A 254 -16.65 -2.21 -18.88
CA ARG A 254 -17.47 -1.20 -18.18
C ARG A 254 -16.65 -0.52 -17.08
N PRO A 255 -17.00 0.71 -16.66
CA PRO A 255 -16.31 1.35 -15.55
C PRO A 255 -16.46 0.54 -14.26
N VAL A 256 -15.41 0.51 -13.44
CA VAL A 256 -15.41 -0.15 -12.13
C VAL A 256 -14.87 0.82 -11.07
N LYS A 257 -15.55 0.87 -9.92
CA LYS A 257 -15.13 1.60 -8.73
C LYS A 257 -14.79 0.61 -7.62
N LEU A 258 -13.61 0.76 -7.02
CA LEU A 258 -13.17 0.00 -5.85
C LEU A 258 -12.76 0.97 -4.76
N VAL A 259 -13.34 0.84 -3.57
CA VAL A 259 -13.07 1.70 -2.41
C VAL A 259 -12.75 0.81 -1.22
N TYR A 260 -11.65 1.09 -0.54
CA TYR A 260 -11.35 0.41 0.72
C TYR A 260 -12.33 0.87 1.81
N THR A 261 -12.80 -0.09 2.59
CA THR A 261 -13.37 0.22 3.90
C THR A 261 -12.27 0.69 4.85
N ARG A 262 -12.63 1.41 5.93
CA ARG A 262 -11.66 1.79 6.97
C ARG A 262 -10.90 0.59 7.53
N ARG A 263 -11.57 -0.56 7.70
CA ARG A 263 -10.92 -1.80 8.18
C ARG A 263 -9.88 -2.32 7.20
N GLN A 264 -10.16 -2.26 5.89
CA GLN A 264 -9.22 -2.70 4.85
C GLN A 264 -7.98 -1.78 4.76
N MET A 265 -8.04 -0.54 5.25
CA MET A 265 -6.86 0.34 5.30
C MET A 265 -5.75 -0.21 6.22
N PHE A 266 -6.07 -1.01 7.23
CA PHE A 266 -5.04 -1.54 8.14
C PHE A 266 -4.18 -2.64 7.51
N THR A 267 -4.64 -3.30 6.46
CA THR A 267 -3.91 -4.43 5.83
C THR A 267 -3.73 -4.29 4.33
N GLY A 268 -4.47 -3.37 3.70
CA GLY A 268 -4.44 -3.15 2.27
C GLY A 268 -3.32 -2.21 1.80
N HIS A 269 -2.49 -1.69 2.71
CA HIS A 269 -1.29 -0.91 2.41
C HIS A 269 -0.23 -1.09 3.51
N GLY A 270 1.01 -0.65 3.25
CA GLY A 270 2.09 -0.69 4.23
C GLY A 270 1.92 0.32 5.38
N TYR A 271 2.71 0.18 6.43
CA TYR A 271 2.68 1.01 7.63
C TYR A 271 4.11 1.34 8.07
N ARG A 272 4.29 2.31 8.98
CA ARG A 272 5.60 2.53 9.60
C ARG A 272 5.92 1.28 10.43
N PRO A 273 7.03 0.58 10.17
CA PRO A 273 7.32 -0.67 10.85
C PRO A 273 7.56 -0.43 12.34
N PHE A 274 7.36 -1.48 13.13
CA PHE A 274 7.94 -1.56 14.45
C PHE A 274 9.47 -1.52 14.31
N THR A 275 10.13 -0.71 15.11
CA THR A 275 11.60 -0.63 15.12
C THR A 275 12.13 -0.83 16.52
N HIS A 276 13.22 -1.56 16.65
CA HIS A 276 14.05 -1.65 17.85
C HIS A 276 15.39 -0.98 17.55
N GLN A 277 15.84 -0.12 18.46
CA GLN A 277 17.05 0.68 18.31
C GLN A 277 17.90 0.54 19.56
N LYS A 278 19.16 0.14 19.39
CA LYS A 278 20.19 0.16 20.44
C LYS A 278 21.09 1.34 20.17
N ILE A 279 21.16 2.28 21.12
CA ILE A 279 21.92 3.52 20.98
C ILE A 279 22.94 3.59 22.11
N GLN A 280 24.21 3.77 21.72
CA GLN A 280 25.29 4.12 22.63
C GLN A 280 25.81 5.51 22.29
N LEU A 281 25.96 6.35 23.31
CA LEU A 281 26.47 7.71 23.23
C LEU A 281 27.70 7.85 24.14
N GLY A 282 28.78 8.43 23.61
CA GLY A 282 29.99 8.76 24.35
C GLY A 282 30.23 10.26 24.34
N ALA A 283 30.47 10.86 25.51
CA ALA A 283 30.69 12.29 25.66
C ALA A 283 31.83 12.61 26.65
N LYS A 284 32.38 13.83 26.52
CA LYS A 284 33.27 14.43 27.53
C LYS A 284 32.47 14.98 28.71
N LYS A 285 33.11 15.27 29.84
CA LYS A 285 32.45 15.94 30.99
C LYS A 285 31.91 17.33 30.67
N THR A 286 32.38 17.96 29.60
CA THR A 286 31.88 19.23 29.07
C THR A 286 30.51 19.11 28.39
N GLY A 287 30.03 17.89 28.12
CA GLY A 287 28.82 17.62 27.35
C GLY A 287 29.03 17.52 25.83
N GLU A 288 30.27 17.64 25.35
CA GLU A 288 30.61 17.41 23.95
C GLU A 288 30.45 15.93 23.60
N LEU A 289 29.58 15.64 22.64
CA LEU A 289 29.38 14.29 22.10
C LEU A 289 30.53 13.92 21.15
N ILE A 290 31.18 12.79 21.42
CA ILE A 290 32.35 12.33 20.65
C ILE A 290 32.13 10.99 19.96
N SER A 291 31.13 10.21 20.38
CA SER A 291 30.78 8.96 19.72
C SER A 291 29.28 8.69 19.74
N ILE A 292 28.79 8.12 18.64
CA ILE A 292 27.44 7.56 18.48
C ILE A 292 27.60 6.20 17.79
N ILE A 293 27.12 5.15 18.45
CA ILE A 293 26.94 3.83 17.84
C ILE A 293 25.44 3.54 17.89
N HIS A 294 24.83 3.26 16.73
CA HIS A 294 23.40 3.05 16.62
C HIS A 294 23.11 1.85 15.73
N GLU A 295 22.52 0.83 16.34
CA GLU A 295 22.01 -0.36 15.66
C GLU A 295 20.49 -0.29 15.63
N ALA A 296 19.90 -0.50 14.46
CA ALA A 296 18.45 -0.47 14.29
C ALA A 296 17.97 -1.70 13.52
N ALA A 297 16.93 -2.35 14.04
CA ALA A 297 16.22 -3.44 13.38
C ALA A 297 14.74 -3.08 13.23
N ASN A 298 14.12 -3.48 12.11
CA ASN A 298 12.69 -3.27 11.88
C ASN A 298 12.04 -4.48 11.19
N ASN A 299 10.74 -4.69 11.42
CA ASN A 299 10.01 -5.70 10.65
C ASN A 299 9.76 -5.19 9.21
N THR A 300 9.84 -6.07 8.22
CA THR A 300 9.50 -5.76 6.83
C THR A 300 8.69 -6.88 6.17
N SER A 301 7.99 -6.56 5.09
CA SER A 301 7.19 -7.54 4.35
C SER A 301 8.08 -8.49 3.55
N THR A 302 7.72 -9.77 3.50
CA THR A 302 8.32 -10.76 2.59
C THR A 302 8.04 -10.49 1.12
N VAL A 303 7.08 -9.60 0.81
CA VAL A 303 6.75 -9.18 -0.56
C VAL A 303 7.65 -8.03 -1.04
N GLU A 304 8.16 -7.23 -0.10
CA GLU A 304 8.97 -6.04 -0.40
C GLU A 304 10.48 -6.29 -0.23
N LYS A 305 10.89 -7.50 0.19
CA LYS A 305 12.29 -7.95 0.18
C LYS A 305 12.90 -7.83 -1.22
#